data_AF-A0AAE7ATE0-F1
#
_entry.id   AF-A0AAE7ATE0-F1
#
_cell.length_a   1.000
_cell.length_b   1.000
_cell.length_c   1.000
_cell.angle_alpha   90.00
_cell.angle_beta   90.00
_cell.angle_gamma   90.00
#
_symmetry.space_group_name_H-M   'P 1'
#
loop_
_entity.id
_entity.type
_entity.pdbx_description
1 polymer ?
#
loop_
_entity_poly.entity_id
_entity_poly.type
_entity_poly.pdbx_seq_one_letter_code
_entity_poly.pdbx_strand_id
1 'polypeptide(L)'
;MNYLPKMFATKFSYFSKVSPIGTMGYMFGSMIVILMLVLVISELHGLLVAPLFSGYILFVLGVMSAKFYSRKPVILTDPVAVKIASTDISNNIAKVGKSLFELVFLLFFYFMLFGALLFLLAPLLALSFT
;
A
#
# COMPACT_ATOMS: atom_id res chain seq x y z
N MET A 1 13.80 -4.19 8.80
CA MET A 1 12.48 -3.61 9.15
C MET A 1 11.46 -3.62 7.98
N ASN A 2 11.62 -4.50 6.97
CA ASN A 2 10.71 -4.59 5.81
C ASN A 2 9.93 -5.91 5.76
N TYR A 3 9.89 -6.67 6.85
CA TYR A 3 9.28 -8.00 6.83
C TYR A 3 7.78 -7.93 6.51
N LEU A 4 7.04 -7.07 7.21
CA LEU A 4 5.59 -6.94 7.01
C LEU A 4 5.23 -6.45 5.59
N PRO A 5 5.80 -5.33 5.08
CA PRO A 5 5.52 -4.90 3.71
C PRO A 5 5.87 -5.96 2.65
N LYS A 6 6.98 -6.71 2.83
CA LYS A 6 7.34 -7.81 1.93
C LYS A 6 6.37 -8.98 2.00
N MET A 7 5.87 -9.31 3.20
CA MET A 7 4.85 -10.33 3.38
C MET A 7 3.56 -9.93 2.64
N PHE A 8 3.12 -8.68 2.77
CA PHE A 8 1.99 -8.11 2.02
C PHE A 8 2.24 -8.20 0.51
N ALA A 9 3.41 -7.77 0.04
CA ALA A 9 3.76 -7.86 -1.37
C ALA A 9 3.71 -9.29 -1.94
N THR A 10 4.08 -10.28 -1.12
CA THR A 10 4.03 -11.70 -1.50
C THR A 10 2.58 -12.19 -1.62
N LYS A 11 1.73 -11.85 -0.64
CA LYS A 11 0.30 -12.20 -0.64
C LYS A 11 -0.48 -11.55 -1.78
N PHE A 12 -0.09 -10.33 -2.15
CA PHE A 12 -0.71 -9.56 -3.24
C PHE A 12 0.12 -9.59 -4.53
N SER A 13 0.96 -10.61 -4.70
CA SER A 13 1.90 -10.72 -5.82
C SER A 13 1.23 -10.68 -7.20
N TYR A 14 -0.05 -11.04 -7.33
CA TYR A 14 -0.85 -10.84 -8.54
C TYR A 14 -0.74 -9.40 -9.07
N PHE A 15 -0.82 -8.41 -8.19
CA PHE A 15 -0.79 -7.00 -8.56
C PHE A 15 0.59 -6.51 -9.00
N SER A 16 1.66 -7.27 -8.77
CA SER A 16 3.00 -6.91 -9.27
C SER A 16 3.03 -6.75 -10.80
N LYS A 17 2.25 -7.58 -11.53
CA LYS A 17 2.24 -7.65 -13.00
C LYS A 17 1.18 -6.78 -13.67
N VAL A 18 0.17 -6.34 -12.94
CA VAL A 18 -0.92 -5.50 -13.47
C VAL A 18 -0.38 -4.14 -13.94
N SER A 19 -1.00 -3.43 -14.87
CA SER A 19 -0.55 -2.05 -15.17
C SER A 19 -0.84 -1.10 -13.98
N PRO A 20 -0.12 0.03 -13.84
CA PRO A 20 -0.45 1.03 -12.82
C PRO A 20 -1.90 1.52 -12.91
N ILE A 21 -2.39 1.76 -14.12
CA ILE A 21 -3.78 2.16 -14.39
C ILE A 21 -4.76 1.05 -13.96
N GLY A 22 -4.49 -0.21 -14.34
CA GLY A 22 -5.33 -1.32 -13.92
C GLY A 22 -5.36 -1.48 -12.40
N THR A 23 -4.22 -1.24 -11.75
CA THR A 23 -4.12 -1.29 -10.28
C THR A 23 -4.97 -0.23 -9.60
N MET A 24 -4.96 1.00 -10.12
CA MET A 24 -5.87 2.06 -9.67
C MET A 24 -7.34 1.67 -9.91
N GLY A 25 -7.64 1.06 -11.05
CA GLY A 25 -8.98 0.52 -11.35
C GLY A 25 -9.46 -0.51 -10.32
N TYR A 26 -8.60 -1.45 -9.91
CA TYR A 26 -8.95 -2.42 -8.85
C TYR A 26 -9.17 -1.75 -7.49
N MET A 27 -8.33 -0.78 -7.11
CA MET A 27 -8.52 -0.02 -5.86
C MET A 27 -9.83 0.77 -5.90
N PHE A 28 -10.11 1.48 -6.98
CA PHE A 28 -11.32 2.28 -7.12
C PHE A 28 -12.59 1.41 -7.21
N GLY A 29 -12.55 0.35 -8.02
CA GLY A 29 -13.67 -0.58 -8.16
C GLY A 29 -14.01 -1.28 -6.84
N SER A 30 -13.00 -1.75 -6.11
CA SER A 30 -13.22 -2.33 -4.78
C SER A 30 -13.74 -1.31 -3.77
N MET A 31 -13.34 -0.04 -3.86
CA MET A 31 -13.91 1.03 -3.03
C MET A 31 -15.42 1.20 -3.27
N ILE A 32 -15.87 1.20 -4.53
CA ILE A 32 -17.30 1.27 -4.86
C ILE A 32 -18.05 0.07 -4.26
N VAL A 33 -17.50 -1.14 -4.41
CA VAL A 33 -18.09 -2.35 -3.84
C VAL A 33 -18.19 -2.26 -2.31
N ILE A 34 -17.14 -1.76 -1.64
CA ILE A 34 -17.15 -1.55 -0.19
C ILE A 34 -18.23 -0.53 0.20
N LEU A 35 -18.38 0.59 -0.51
CA LEU A 35 -19.42 1.57 -0.21
C LEU A 35 -20.84 0.99 -0.36
N MET A 36 -21.07 0.15 -1.37
CA MET A 36 -22.33 -0.57 -1.52
C MET A 36 -22.56 -1.56 -0.37
N LEU A 37 -21.51 -2.26 0.07
CA LEU A 37 -21.57 -3.18 1.21
C LEU A 37 -21.84 -2.44 2.53
N VAL A 38 -21.34 -1.21 2.71
CA VAL A 38 -21.61 -0.40 3.91
C VAL A 38 -23.11 -0.23 4.11
N LEU A 39 -23.87 0.06 3.05
CA LEU A 39 -25.33 0.23 3.12
C LEU A 39 -26.04 -1.02 3.64
N VAL A 40 -25.57 -2.20 3.23
CA VAL A 40 -26.15 -3.49 3.65
C VAL A 40 -25.70 -3.86 5.06
N ILE A 41 -24.43 -3.67 5.37
CA ILE A 41 -23.82 -4.07 6.64
C ILE A 41 -24.27 -3.14 7.78
N SER A 42 -24.51 -1.85 7.52
CA SER A 42 -25.01 -0.93 8.53
C SER A 42 -26.40 -1.31 9.04
N GLU A 43 -27.26 -1.81 8.17
CA GLU A 43 -28.61 -2.30 8.52
C GLU A 43 -28.57 -3.59 9.34
N LEU A 44 -27.58 -4.47 9.08
CA LEU A 44 -27.38 -5.69 9.85
C LEU A 44 -26.80 -5.40 11.23
N HIS A 45 -25.67 -4.69 11.27
CA HIS A 45 -25.00 -4.31 12.51
C HIS A 45 -24.00 -3.18 12.25
N GLY A 46 -24.34 -1.95 12.68
CA GLY A 46 -23.51 -0.76 12.45
C GLY A 46 -22.04 -0.89 12.89
N LEU A 47 -21.75 -1.66 13.95
CA LEU A 47 -20.37 -1.90 14.39
C LEU A 47 -19.50 -2.64 13.36
N LEU A 48 -20.08 -3.38 12.41
CA LEU A 48 -19.30 -4.12 11.40
C LEU A 48 -18.74 -3.23 10.28
N VAL A 49 -19.19 -1.98 10.20
CA VAL A 49 -18.72 -1.01 9.20
C VAL A 49 -17.23 -0.70 9.38
N ALA A 50 -16.75 -0.55 10.62
CA ALA A 50 -15.35 -0.22 10.88
C ALA A 50 -14.37 -1.38 10.51
N PRO A 51 -14.63 -2.64 10.88
CA PRO A 51 -13.87 -3.79 10.37
C PRO A 51 -13.87 -3.92 8.84
N LEU A 52 -14.96 -3.56 8.16
CA LEU A 52 -15.03 -3.56 6.70
C LEU A 52 -14.00 -2.58 6.10
N PHE A 53 -13.93 -1.35 6.61
CA PHE A 53 -12.94 -0.36 6.19
C PHE A 53 -11.51 -0.80 6.54
N SER A 54 -11.29 -1.44 7.69
CA SER A 54 -9.99 -2.04 8.03
C SER A 54 -9.54 -3.04 6.96
N GLY A 55 -10.43 -3.95 6.55
CA GLY A 55 -10.16 -4.91 5.48
C GLY A 55 -9.78 -4.24 4.16
N TYR A 56 -10.49 -3.17 3.79
CA TYR A 56 -10.17 -2.39 2.59
C TYR A 56 -8.80 -1.70 2.68
N ILE A 57 -8.45 -1.12 3.83
CA ILE A 57 -7.12 -0.50 4.04
C ILE A 57 -6.01 -1.56 3.90
N LEU A 58 -6.19 -2.74 4.47
CA LEU A 58 -5.24 -3.85 4.33
C LEU A 58 -5.10 -4.31 2.88
N PHE A 59 -6.20 -4.35 2.13
CA PHE A 59 -6.18 -4.62 0.69
C PHE A 59 -5.33 -3.58 -0.05
N VAL A 60 -5.59 -2.28 0.15
CA VAL A 60 -4.83 -1.19 -0.49
C VAL A 60 -3.34 -1.27 -0.14
N LEU A 61 -3.00 -1.54 1.13
CA LEU A 61 -1.62 -1.73 1.57
C LEU A 61 -0.95 -2.92 0.87
N GLY A 62 -1.68 -4.01 0.69
CA GLY A 62 -1.24 -5.20 -0.03
C GLY A 62 -0.86 -4.87 -1.47
N VAL A 63 -1.78 -4.24 -2.18
CA VAL A 63 -1.60 -3.85 -3.57
C VAL A 63 -0.44 -2.85 -3.73
N MET A 64 -0.38 -1.82 -2.88
CA MET A 64 0.70 -0.83 -2.88
C MET A 64 2.06 -1.46 -2.59
N SER A 65 2.13 -2.41 -1.65
CA SER A 65 3.36 -3.14 -1.34
C SER A 65 3.81 -3.99 -2.51
N ALA A 66 2.90 -4.73 -3.14
CA ALA A 66 3.21 -5.53 -4.34
C ALA A 66 3.76 -4.64 -5.46
N LYS A 67 3.21 -3.44 -5.64
CA LYS A 67 3.71 -2.45 -6.61
C LYS A 67 5.04 -1.83 -6.25
N PHE A 68 5.25 -1.53 -4.99
CA PHE A 68 6.50 -0.94 -4.54
C PHE A 68 7.67 -1.92 -4.78
N TYR A 69 7.51 -3.18 -4.37
CA TYR A 69 8.55 -4.20 -4.50
C TYR A 69 8.69 -4.81 -5.90
N SER A 70 7.72 -4.59 -6.81
CA SER A 70 7.84 -5.03 -8.20
C SER A 70 8.61 -4.06 -9.11
N ARG A 71 8.98 -2.87 -8.61
CA ARG A 71 9.73 -1.87 -9.41
C ARG A 71 11.11 -2.43 -9.72
N LYS A 72 11.33 -2.76 -10.99
CA LYS A 72 12.67 -3.08 -11.48
C LYS A 72 13.55 -1.82 -11.39
N PRO A 73 14.85 -1.97 -11.08
CA PRO A 73 15.78 -0.86 -11.21
C PRO A 73 15.74 -0.34 -12.64
N VAL A 74 15.62 0.98 -12.82
CA VAL A 74 15.68 1.62 -14.13
C VAL A 74 17.11 1.45 -14.64
N ILE A 75 17.33 0.53 -15.57
CA ILE A 75 18.60 0.40 -16.27
C ILE A 75 18.56 1.48 -17.36
N LEU A 76 19.29 2.57 -17.13
CA LEU A 76 19.52 3.58 -18.15
C LEU A 76 20.43 2.94 -19.21
N THR A 77 19.87 2.61 -20.37
CA THR A 77 20.64 2.05 -21.51
C THR A 77 21.22 3.14 -22.42
N ASP A 78 20.90 4.40 -22.15
CA ASP A 78 21.35 5.53 -22.97
C ASP A 78 22.83 5.86 -22.68
N PRO A 79 23.71 5.92 -23.68
CA PRO A 79 25.15 6.15 -23.47
C PRO A 79 25.45 7.45 -22.71
N VAL A 80 24.64 8.48 -22.95
CA VAL A 80 24.76 9.79 -22.27
C VAL A 80 24.30 9.68 -20.82
N ALA A 81 23.19 8.98 -20.57
CA ALA A 81 22.65 8.76 -19.22
C ALA A 81 23.54 7.84 -18.39
N VAL A 82 24.21 6.85 -19.01
CA VAL A 82 25.20 5.98 -18.37
C VAL A 82 26.44 6.76 -17.95
N LYS A 83 26.92 7.68 -18.80
CA LYS A 83 28.09 8.53 -18.51
C LYS A 83 27.83 9.49 -17.34
N ILE A 84 26.60 9.98 -17.22
CA ILE A 84 26.15 10.84 -16.11
C ILE A 84 25.81 10.01 -14.85
N ALA A 85 25.39 8.76 -15.00
CA ALA A 85 25.15 7.84 -13.89
C ALA A 85 26.45 7.26 -13.30
N SER A 86 27.53 7.19 -14.10
CA SER A 86 28.84 6.65 -13.68
C SER A 86 29.67 7.60 -12.81
N THR A 87 29.27 8.86 -12.66
CA THR A 87 29.92 9.79 -11.72
C THR A 87 29.50 9.50 -10.28
N ASP A 88 30.45 9.51 -9.34
CA ASP A 88 30.23 9.21 -7.91
C ASP A 88 29.10 10.03 -7.27
N ILE A 89 28.89 11.24 -7.74
CA ILE A 89 27.82 12.15 -7.32
C ILE A 89 26.44 11.60 -7.70
N SER A 90 26.28 11.09 -8.92
CA SER A 90 25.03 10.54 -9.43
C SER A 90 24.66 9.22 -8.74
N ASN A 91 25.65 8.36 -8.50
CA ASN A 91 25.47 7.13 -7.73
C ASN A 91 25.03 7.41 -6.29
N ASN A 92 25.64 8.40 -5.62
CA ASN A 92 25.23 8.79 -4.27
C ASN A 92 23.83 9.41 -4.24
N ILE A 93 23.47 10.27 -5.19
CA ILE A 93 22.13 10.86 -5.29
C ILE A 93 21.06 9.79 -5.54
N ALA A 94 21.32 8.84 -6.45
CA ALA A 94 20.41 7.74 -6.73
C ALA A 94 20.21 6.83 -5.49
N LYS A 95 21.27 6.58 -4.74
CA LYS A 95 21.24 5.79 -3.50
C LYS A 95 20.44 6.51 -2.39
N VAL A 96 20.67 7.80 -2.20
CA VAL A 96 19.94 8.63 -1.24
C VAL A 96 18.45 8.74 -1.63
N GLY A 97 18.16 8.99 -2.91
CA GLY A 97 16.78 9.07 -3.42
C GLY A 97 16.02 7.76 -3.23
N LYS A 98 16.66 6.62 -3.50
CA LYS A 98 16.07 5.30 -3.26
C LYS A 98 15.79 5.07 -1.77
N SER A 99 16.74 5.44 -0.90
CA SER A 99 16.60 5.31 0.55
C SER A 99 15.49 6.19 1.13
N LEU A 100 15.38 7.44 0.65
CA LEU A 100 14.31 8.36 1.05
C LEU A 100 12.95 7.86 0.59
N PHE A 101 12.85 7.39 -0.65
CA PHE A 101 11.61 6.84 -1.19
C PHE A 101 11.15 5.60 -0.41
N GLU A 102 12.08 4.73 -0.01
CA GLU A 102 11.80 3.58 0.84
C GLU A 102 11.34 3.99 2.25
N LEU A 103 11.96 4.99 2.85
CA LEU A 103 11.56 5.52 4.16
C LEU A 103 10.14 6.10 4.11
N VAL A 104 9.83 6.92 3.11
CA VAL A 104 8.48 7.49 2.91
C VAL A 104 7.44 6.38 2.72
N PHE A 105 7.76 5.36 1.93
CA PHE A 105 6.87 4.21 1.76
C PHE A 105 6.62 3.46 3.07
N LEU A 106 7.67 3.20 3.85
CA LEU A 106 7.54 2.52 5.15
C LEU A 106 6.72 3.34 6.14
N LEU A 107 6.96 4.66 6.23
CA LEU A 107 6.20 5.55 7.09
C LEU A 107 4.72 5.52 6.73
N PHE A 108 4.40 5.65 5.44
CA PHE A 108 3.03 5.56 4.95
C PHE A 108 2.40 4.19 5.22
N PHE A 109 3.15 3.11 4.98
CA PHE A 109 2.69 1.75 5.21
C PHE A 109 2.30 1.52 6.68
N TYR A 110 3.17 1.88 7.62
CA TYR A 110 2.92 1.66 9.04
C TYR A 110 1.84 2.61 9.59
N PHE A 111 1.78 3.85 9.11
CA PHE A 111 0.71 4.78 9.48
C PHE A 111 -0.67 4.24 9.09
N MET A 112 -0.81 3.78 7.84
CA MET A 112 -2.06 3.19 7.35
C MET A 112 -2.39 1.87 8.05
N LEU A 113 -1.38 1.03 8.33
CA LEU A 113 -1.58 -0.22 9.07
C LEU A 113 -2.10 0.04 10.49
N PHE A 114 -1.54 1.05 11.16
CA PHE A 114 -2.03 1.46 12.48
C PHE A 114 -3.48 1.96 12.41
N GLY A 115 -3.82 2.75 11.39
CA GLY A 115 -5.20 3.13 11.10
C GLY A 115 -6.12 1.92 10.93
N ALA A 116 -5.71 0.92 10.15
CA ALA A 116 -6.47 -0.32 9.97
C ALA A 116 -6.72 -1.06 11.30
N LEU A 117 -5.72 -1.10 12.19
CA LEU A 117 -5.87 -1.70 13.52
C LEU A 117 -6.87 -0.92 14.38
N LEU A 118 -6.85 0.41 14.36
CA LEU A 118 -7.83 1.24 15.07
C LEU A 118 -9.25 1.00 14.56
N PHE A 119 -9.45 0.94 13.24
CA PHE A 119 -10.76 0.63 12.64
C PHE A 119 -11.24 -0.78 13.00
N LEU A 120 -10.34 -1.76 13.07
CA LEU A 120 -10.68 -3.12 13.47
C LEU A 120 -11.11 -3.21 14.94
N LEU A 121 -10.45 -2.44 15.81
CA LEU A 121 -10.71 -2.43 17.25
C LEU A 121 -11.82 -1.46 17.66
N ALA A 122 -12.22 -0.54 16.79
CA ALA A 122 -13.27 0.45 17.07
C ALA A 122 -14.57 -0.16 17.62
N PRO A 123 -15.07 -1.33 17.14
CA PRO A 123 -16.23 -2.00 17.71
C PRO A 123 -16.04 -2.42 19.17
N LEU A 124 -14.88 -2.98 19.49
CA LEU A 124 -14.54 -3.42 20.84
C LEU A 124 -14.44 -2.22 21.79
N LEU A 125 -13.84 -1.13 21.32
CA LEU A 125 -13.79 0.12 22.06
C LEU A 125 -15.20 0.68 22.30
N ALA A 126 -16.05 0.74 21.27
CA ALA A 126 -17.43 1.19 21.40
C ALA A 126 -18.22 0.34 22.41
N LEU A 127 -18.08 -0.99 22.34
CA LEU A 127 -18.70 -1.92 23.30
C LEU A 127 -18.19 -1.75 24.74
N SER A 128 -16.96 -1.28 24.94
CA SER A 128 -16.43 -1.03 26.29
C SER A 128 -16.96 0.24 26.95
N PHE A 129 -17.55 1.16 26.17
CA PHE A 129 -18.09 2.44 26.62
C PHE A 129 -19.62 2.54 26.52
N THR A 130 -20.29 1.44 26.15
CA THR A 130 -21.75 1.32 26.10
C THR A 130 -22.23 0.33 27.16
#